data_AF-A0A8H3BZ28-F1
#
_entry.id   AF-A0A8H3BZ28-F1
#
_cell.length_a   1.000
_cell.length_b   1.000
_cell.length_c   1.000
_cell.angle_alpha   90.00
_cell.angle_beta   90.00
_cell.angle_gamma   90.00
#
_symmetry.space_group_name_H-M   'P 1'
#
loop_
_entity.id
_entity.type
_entity.pdbx_description
1 polymer ?
#
loop_
_entity_poly.entity_id
_entity_poly.type
_entity_poly.pdbx_seq_one_letter_code
_entity_poly.pdbx_strand_id
1 'polypeptide(L)'
;MSPVSPKLESFQSSPVSIRAVSSGFSDIESVVSLVDQKLPDEAVVAEDRKLAPVHPEFAFSDGTVEIQASERTMNQVFWVHEIFINKFSVLAALIQRAKASNTNLEPGSRIVLVCEPKIQGADIFNTLKVIYASYIDGIPDFDSNIMISALRIPSIFDYPNLRKFALSRLEGMSLSALHRIQLSDELLIPSWEMPAFVELCNRAEPITLTEADVLGMSRFVEIARIRETQKGHQVTKLVNKALPKLLESSQSNNSSASESTQDESGYLSGRSQLPECKCRVSAHNNKVKPCSIHSIACQVLEEGRALFKERNELLERVGTLRSSFGSLEQVISSSSSEVLDIHAELSKAPWIRKKHTVESDIDPADEPTPKSATRATEEATAESIGESTTKTFAQE
;
A
#
# COMPACT_ATOMS: atom_id res chain seq x y z
N MET A 1 -4.26 40.68 71.63
CA MET A 1 -5.10 40.22 70.49
C MET A 1 -4.24 40.35 69.25
N SER A 2 -3.95 39.22 68.63
CA SER A 2 -2.88 39.03 67.63
C SER A 2 -3.20 39.68 66.29
N PRO A 3 -2.21 40.25 65.59
CA PRO A 3 -2.39 40.73 64.22
C PRO A 3 -2.12 39.62 63.21
N VAL A 4 -2.92 39.69 62.15
CA VAL A 4 -3.00 38.83 60.97
C VAL A 4 -1.78 39.04 60.07
N SER A 5 -1.19 37.95 59.59
CA SER A 5 -0.25 37.91 58.46
C SER A 5 -0.80 37.03 57.34
N PRO A 6 -0.49 37.34 56.05
CA PRO A 6 -1.22 36.81 54.91
C PRO A 6 -0.70 35.45 54.41
N LYS A 7 -1.63 34.72 53.79
CA LYS A 7 -1.44 33.47 53.05
C LYS A 7 -0.41 33.61 51.92
N LEU A 8 0.58 32.73 51.92
CA LEU A 8 1.38 32.37 50.74
C LEU A 8 0.77 31.07 50.17
N GLU A 9 0.27 31.13 48.94
CA GLU A 9 -0.18 29.97 48.18
C GLU A 9 1.03 29.13 47.77
N SER A 10 1.07 27.89 48.26
CA SER A 10 2.00 26.85 47.85
C SER A 10 1.28 25.97 46.82
N PHE A 11 1.78 25.99 45.58
CA PHE A 11 1.40 25.01 44.57
C PHE A 11 2.05 23.67 44.93
N GLN A 12 1.29 22.80 45.57
CA GLN A 12 1.63 21.39 45.69
C GLN A 12 1.30 20.69 44.37
N SER A 13 2.33 20.42 43.57
CA SER A 13 2.26 19.42 42.51
C SER A 13 2.14 18.03 43.14
N SER A 14 0.98 17.39 42.96
CA SER A 14 0.73 16.00 43.37
C SER A 14 1.68 15.03 42.64
N PRO A 15 2.20 13.99 43.31
CA PRO A 15 2.93 12.92 42.65
C PRO A 15 1.94 12.02 41.89
N VAL A 16 2.19 11.82 40.58
CA VAL A 16 1.46 10.84 39.77
C VAL A 16 1.77 9.45 40.29
N SER A 17 0.71 8.77 40.76
CA SER A 17 0.74 7.41 41.28
C SER A 17 0.98 6.42 40.15
N ILE A 18 2.13 5.74 40.15
CA ILE A 18 2.38 4.58 39.28
C ILE A 18 1.63 3.39 39.88
N ARG A 19 0.51 3.03 39.25
CA ARG A 19 -0.19 1.79 39.55
C ARG A 19 0.51 0.65 38.82
N ALA A 20 1.21 -0.18 39.59
CA ALA A 20 1.65 -1.48 39.14
C ALA A 20 0.43 -2.35 38.83
N VAL A 21 0.32 -2.83 37.59
CA VAL A 21 -0.53 -3.95 37.23
C VAL A 21 0.36 -5.06 36.70
N SER A 22 0.58 -6.03 37.58
CA SER A 22 1.04 -7.37 37.25
C SER A 22 -0.17 -8.14 36.72
N SER A 23 -0.09 -8.67 35.51
CA SER A 23 -0.96 -9.74 35.03
C SER A 23 -0.29 -10.41 33.83
N GLY A 24 -0.19 -11.74 33.90
CA GLY A 24 0.65 -12.56 33.04
C GLY A 24 0.24 -12.55 31.57
N PHE A 25 1.24 -12.50 30.70
CA PHE A 25 1.08 -12.82 29.30
C PHE A 25 1.32 -14.31 29.12
N SER A 26 0.23 -15.03 28.86
CA SER A 26 0.20 -16.41 28.39
C SER A 26 0.80 -16.53 27.00
N ASP A 27 1.31 -17.74 26.76
CA ASP A 27 1.86 -18.28 25.53
C ASP A 27 1.04 -17.93 24.28
N ILE A 28 1.72 -17.44 23.25
CA ILE A 28 1.16 -17.23 21.91
C ILE A 28 1.40 -18.53 21.16
N GLU A 29 0.40 -19.41 21.17
CA GLU A 29 0.35 -20.56 20.29
C GLU A 29 0.17 -20.12 18.83
N SER A 30 0.99 -20.76 18.00
CA SER A 30 1.00 -20.81 16.55
C SER A 30 -0.39 -20.94 15.92
N VAL A 31 -0.75 -19.97 15.07
CA VAL A 31 -1.95 -20.05 14.22
C VAL A 31 -1.65 -20.96 13.04
N VAL A 32 -1.99 -22.24 13.20
CA VAL A 32 -2.33 -23.15 12.11
C VAL A 32 -3.84 -23.32 12.17
N SER A 33 -4.58 -22.57 11.34
CA SER A 33 -5.99 -22.89 11.09
C SER A 33 -6.07 -23.65 9.78
N LEU A 34 -5.75 -24.93 9.91
CA LEU A 34 -6.14 -25.95 8.95
C LEU A 34 -7.67 -26.06 8.98
N VAL A 35 -8.21 -26.22 7.78
CA VAL A 35 -9.52 -26.77 7.46
C VAL A 35 -9.84 -27.92 8.42
N ASP A 36 -10.64 -27.65 9.44
CA ASP A 36 -11.45 -28.65 10.16
C ASP A 36 -12.33 -27.94 11.20
N GLN A 37 -13.48 -27.46 10.74
CA GLN A 37 -14.64 -27.26 11.62
C GLN A 37 -15.85 -27.90 10.96
N LYS A 38 -16.12 -29.11 11.44
CA LYS A 38 -17.40 -29.81 11.54
C LYS A 38 -18.61 -28.90 11.23
N LEU A 39 -19.21 -29.10 10.05
CA LEU A 39 -20.52 -28.56 9.69
C LEU A 39 -21.55 -28.93 10.78
N PRO A 40 -22.45 -28.01 11.18
CA PRO A 40 -23.60 -28.38 11.98
C PRO A 40 -24.56 -29.18 11.11
N ASP A 41 -24.77 -30.42 11.51
CA ASP A 41 -25.71 -31.39 10.96
C ASP A 41 -27.12 -31.07 11.49
N GLU A 42 -27.66 -29.90 11.15
CA GLU A 42 -29.03 -29.53 11.50
C GLU A 42 -29.74 -28.83 10.34
N ALA A 43 -30.55 -29.62 9.64
CA ALA A 43 -31.68 -29.12 8.87
C ALA A 43 -32.66 -28.45 9.85
N VAL A 44 -32.52 -27.14 10.05
CA VAL A 44 -33.44 -26.34 10.85
C VAL A 44 -34.75 -26.17 10.06
N VAL A 45 -35.80 -26.78 10.58
CA VAL A 45 -37.20 -26.56 10.18
C VAL A 45 -37.53 -25.08 10.32
N ALA A 46 -38.02 -24.49 9.24
CA ALA A 46 -38.28 -23.06 9.12
C ALA A 46 -39.49 -22.62 9.95
N GLU A 47 -39.26 -21.79 10.97
CA GLU A 47 -40.28 -20.85 11.48
C GLU A 47 -39.75 -19.41 11.39
N ASP A 48 -40.51 -18.60 10.66
CA ASP A 48 -40.55 -17.12 10.61
C ASP A 48 -39.22 -16.35 10.45
N ARG A 49 -38.51 -16.62 9.35
CA ARG A 49 -37.48 -15.68 8.84
C ARG A 49 -38.14 -14.69 7.90
N LYS A 50 -38.09 -13.39 8.24
CA LYS A 50 -38.37 -12.30 7.30
C LYS A 50 -37.55 -12.53 6.03
N LEU A 51 -38.21 -12.94 4.95
CA LEU A 51 -37.56 -13.33 3.70
C LEU A 51 -36.70 -12.18 3.21
N ALA A 52 -35.41 -12.44 3.09
CA ALA A 52 -34.47 -11.49 2.55
C ALA A 52 -34.85 -11.16 1.09
N PRO A 53 -34.74 -9.90 0.64
CA PRO A 53 -35.10 -9.54 -0.72
C PRO A 53 -34.19 -10.26 -1.72
N VAL A 54 -34.81 -10.77 -2.79
CA VAL A 54 -34.09 -11.37 -3.92
C VAL A 54 -33.49 -10.25 -4.76
N HIS A 55 -32.23 -10.41 -5.13
CA HIS A 55 -31.53 -9.43 -5.96
C HIS A 55 -32.11 -9.41 -7.39
N PRO A 56 -32.56 -8.27 -7.92
CA PRO A 56 -33.34 -8.22 -9.16
C PRO A 56 -32.58 -8.71 -10.40
N GLU A 57 -31.27 -8.50 -10.46
CA GLU A 57 -30.42 -8.95 -11.59
C GLU A 57 -30.21 -10.47 -11.63
N PHE A 58 -30.34 -11.13 -10.48
CA PHE A 58 -30.13 -12.58 -10.32
C PHE A 58 -31.36 -13.19 -9.64
N ALA A 59 -32.51 -12.98 -10.26
CA ALA A 59 -33.82 -13.50 -9.84
C ALA A 59 -34.38 -14.46 -10.91
N PHE A 60 -33.55 -15.38 -11.41
CA PHE A 60 -33.95 -16.27 -12.50
C PHE A 60 -35.04 -17.23 -12.04
N SER A 61 -36.21 -17.18 -12.69
CA SER A 61 -37.37 -18.02 -12.33
C SER A 61 -37.08 -19.51 -12.54
N ASP A 62 -36.29 -19.84 -13.55
CA ASP A 62 -35.78 -21.17 -13.88
C ASP A 62 -34.48 -21.54 -13.13
N GLY A 63 -33.96 -20.62 -12.30
CA GLY A 63 -32.82 -20.89 -11.43
C GLY A 63 -33.16 -21.97 -10.40
N THR A 64 -32.36 -23.04 -10.36
CA THR A 64 -32.55 -24.20 -9.47
C THR A 64 -31.82 -24.08 -8.14
N VAL A 65 -30.96 -23.06 -7.98
CA VAL A 65 -30.16 -22.82 -6.78
C VAL A 65 -30.48 -21.45 -6.21
N GLU A 66 -30.64 -21.39 -4.89
CA GLU A 66 -30.79 -20.17 -4.12
C GLU A 66 -29.54 -19.96 -3.25
N ILE A 67 -28.84 -18.84 -3.42
CA ILE A 67 -27.69 -18.46 -2.58
C ILE A 67 -28.14 -17.37 -1.62
N GLN A 68 -27.98 -17.62 -0.32
CA GLN A 68 -28.30 -16.67 0.74
C GLN A 68 -27.00 -16.10 1.32
N ALA A 69 -26.77 -14.80 1.11
CA ALA A 69 -25.70 -14.07 1.77
C ALA A 69 -26.13 -13.71 3.20
N SER A 70 -25.45 -14.27 4.21
CA SER A 70 -25.73 -14.02 5.62
C SER A 70 -24.97 -12.78 6.10
N GLU A 71 -25.30 -11.60 5.57
CA GLU A 71 -24.64 -10.37 6.00
C GLU A 71 -25.29 -9.81 7.27
N ARG A 72 -24.48 -9.30 8.21
CA ARG A 72 -24.98 -8.65 9.43
C ARG A 72 -25.85 -7.42 9.16
N THR A 73 -25.72 -6.82 7.97
CA THR A 73 -26.30 -5.53 7.59
C THR A 73 -27.34 -5.61 6.48
N MET A 74 -27.22 -6.55 5.54
CA MET A 74 -28.18 -6.71 4.44
C MET A 74 -28.20 -8.17 3.93
N ASN A 75 -29.21 -8.94 4.33
CA ASN A 75 -29.42 -10.25 3.72
C ASN A 75 -29.88 -10.06 2.27
N GLN A 76 -29.20 -10.71 1.33
CA GLN A 76 -29.59 -10.77 -0.07
C GLN A 76 -29.67 -12.22 -0.53
N VAL A 77 -30.62 -12.47 -1.42
CA VAL A 77 -30.85 -13.80 -2.00
C VAL A 77 -30.62 -13.73 -3.51
N PHE A 78 -29.94 -14.73 -4.06
CA PHE A 78 -29.68 -14.86 -5.49
C PHE A 78 -30.28 -16.16 -6.00
N TRP A 79 -31.14 -16.09 -7.01
CA TRP A 79 -31.67 -17.25 -7.72
C TRP A 79 -30.91 -17.43 -9.03
N VAL A 80 -30.21 -18.56 -9.13
CA VAL A 80 -29.20 -18.81 -10.16
C VAL A 80 -29.28 -20.23 -10.68
N HIS A 81 -28.75 -20.45 -11.88
CA HIS A 81 -28.69 -21.75 -12.52
C HIS A 81 -27.55 -22.59 -11.96
N GLU A 82 -27.85 -23.84 -11.63
CA GLU A 82 -26.89 -24.82 -11.10
C GLU A 82 -25.64 -24.98 -11.98
N ILE A 83 -25.77 -24.87 -13.31
CA ILE A 83 -24.65 -25.06 -14.25
C ILE A 83 -23.47 -24.12 -13.96
N PHE A 84 -23.72 -22.90 -13.50
CA PHE A 84 -22.67 -21.96 -13.13
C PHE A 84 -22.10 -22.23 -11.75
N ILE A 85 -22.95 -22.68 -10.82
CA ILE A 85 -22.54 -22.94 -9.43
C ILE A 85 -21.73 -24.23 -9.32
N ASN A 86 -22.00 -25.23 -10.17
CA ASN A 86 -21.24 -26.47 -10.24
C ASN A 86 -19.78 -26.27 -10.72
N LYS A 87 -19.42 -25.08 -11.18
CA LYS A 87 -18.01 -24.73 -11.49
C LYS A 87 -17.17 -24.51 -10.23
N PHE A 88 -17.81 -24.24 -9.09
CA PHE A 88 -17.18 -24.14 -7.77
C PHE A 88 -17.24 -25.50 -7.10
N SER A 89 -16.08 -26.15 -6.88
CA SER A 89 -16.04 -27.55 -6.44
C SER A 89 -16.70 -27.74 -5.07
N VAL A 90 -16.51 -26.79 -4.16
CA VAL A 90 -17.11 -26.80 -2.82
C VAL A 90 -18.63 -26.69 -2.90
N LEU A 91 -19.15 -25.74 -3.69
CA LEU A 91 -20.60 -25.56 -3.84
C LEU A 91 -21.25 -26.72 -4.58
N ALA A 92 -20.57 -27.29 -5.60
CA ALA A 92 -21.03 -28.48 -6.30
C ALA A 92 -21.21 -29.66 -5.34
N ALA A 93 -20.25 -29.89 -4.44
CA ALA A 93 -20.34 -30.94 -3.42
C ALA A 93 -21.49 -30.72 -2.44
N LEU A 94 -21.75 -29.47 -2.04
CA LEU A 94 -22.90 -29.11 -1.19
C LEU A 94 -24.23 -29.39 -1.90
N ILE A 95 -24.35 -29.01 -3.18
CA ILE A 95 -25.53 -29.28 -4.01
C ILE A 95 -25.77 -30.79 -4.13
N GLN A 96 -24.72 -31.57 -4.42
CA GLN A 96 -24.84 -33.02 -4.52
C GLN A 96 -25.29 -33.67 -3.20
N ARG A 97 -24.76 -33.20 -2.07
CA ARG A 97 -25.17 -33.68 -0.74
C ARG A 97 -26.64 -33.36 -0.48
N ALA A 98 -27.08 -32.13 -0.78
CA ALA A 98 -28.47 -31.72 -0.60
C ALA A 98 -29.44 -32.51 -1.49
N LYS A 99 -29.03 -32.88 -2.71
CA LYS A 99 -29.79 -33.75 -3.60
C LYS A 99 -29.89 -35.18 -3.07
N ALA A 100 -28.80 -35.71 -2.50
CA ALA A 100 -28.78 -37.06 -1.96
C ALA A 100 -29.61 -37.19 -0.67
N SER A 101 -29.69 -36.14 0.15
CA SER A 101 -30.48 -36.14 1.39
C SER A 101 -31.98 -35.91 1.17
N ASN A 102 -32.36 -35.20 0.12
CA ASN A 102 -33.75 -34.83 -0.15
C ASN A 102 -34.36 -35.71 -1.24
N THR A 103 -34.82 -36.91 -0.86
CA THR A 103 -35.52 -37.83 -1.76
C THR A 103 -36.91 -37.34 -2.20
N ASN A 104 -37.46 -36.32 -1.53
CA ASN A 104 -38.78 -35.73 -1.79
C ASN A 104 -38.71 -34.22 -2.00
N LEU A 105 -37.74 -33.72 -2.79
CA LEU A 105 -37.77 -32.32 -3.17
C LEU A 105 -38.97 -32.09 -4.10
N GLU A 106 -39.96 -31.29 -3.68
CA GLU A 106 -41.12 -30.97 -4.50
C GLU A 106 -40.66 -30.44 -5.87
N PRO A 107 -41.26 -30.90 -6.99
CA PRO A 107 -40.93 -30.41 -8.31
C PRO A 107 -40.99 -28.88 -8.36
N GLY A 108 -39.85 -28.24 -8.66
CA GLY A 108 -39.72 -26.77 -8.69
C GLY A 108 -39.13 -26.14 -7.43
N SER A 109 -38.78 -26.92 -6.40
CA SER A 109 -38.05 -26.42 -5.23
C SER A 109 -36.58 -26.13 -5.55
N ARG A 110 -36.05 -25.03 -5.00
CA ARG A 110 -34.64 -24.62 -5.15
C ARG A 110 -33.78 -25.22 -4.05
N ILE A 111 -32.52 -25.53 -4.40
CA ILE A 111 -31.50 -25.92 -3.42
C ILE A 111 -30.96 -24.67 -2.76
N VAL A 112 -31.13 -24.55 -1.45
CA VAL A 112 -30.68 -23.38 -0.68
C VAL A 112 -29.25 -23.57 -0.20
N LEU A 113 -28.36 -22.66 -0.57
CA LEU A 113 -26.98 -22.56 -0.12
C LEU A 113 -26.85 -21.33 0.79
N VAL A 114 -26.55 -21.56 2.06
CA VAL A 114 -26.34 -20.47 3.03
C VAL A 114 -24.84 -20.19 3.11
N CYS A 115 -24.42 -18.99 2.71
CA CYS A 115 -23.04 -18.56 2.81
C CYS A 115 -22.69 -18.12 4.23
N GLU A 116 -21.43 -18.31 4.61
CA GLU A 116 -20.91 -17.86 5.90
C GLU A 116 -21.02 -16.34 6.08
N PRO A 117 -21.10 -15.84 7.33
CA PRO A 117 -21.29 -14.41 7.59
C PRO A 117 -20.15 -13.49 7.14
N LYS A 118 -18.97 -14.06 6.83
CA LYS A 118 -17.81 -13.31 6.32
C LYS A 118 -17.95 -12.97 4.84
N ILE A 119 -18.82 -13.67 4.11
CA ILE A 119 -19.01 -13.47 2.67
C ILE A 119 -20.04 -12.37 2.45
N GLN A 120 -19.62 -11.30 1.79
CA GLN A 120 -20.48 -10.16 1.50
C GLN A 120 -21.39 -10.46 0.31
N GLY A 121 -22.65 -10.00 0.37
CA GLY A 121 -23.57 -10.12 -0.76
C GLY A 121 -23.05 -9.46 -2.03
N ALA A 122 -22.33 -8.33 -1.87
CA ALA A 122 -21.67 -7.64 -2.97
C ALA A 122 -20.61 -8.50 -3.68
N ASP A 123 -19.85 -9.31 -2.93
CA ASP A 123 -18.83 -10.18 -3.52
C ASP A 123 -19.47 -11.32 -4.33
N ILE A 124 -20.57 -11.88 -3.83
CA ILE A 124 -21.37 -12.88 -4.56
C ILE A 124 -21.92 -12.25 -5.84
N PHE A 125 -22.61 -11.11 -5.71
CA PHE A 125 -23.19 -10.39 -6.84
C PHE A 125 -22.17 -10.10 -7.95
N ASN A 126 -21.05 -9.48 -7.61
CA ASN A 126 -19.99 -9.15 -8.56
C ASN A 126 -19.40 -10.41 -9.22
N THR A 127 -19.22 -11.49 -8.46
CA THR A 127 -18.75 -12.77 -9.02
C THR A 127 -19.77 -13.35 -10.00
N LEU A 128 -21.06 -13.30 -9.66
CA LEU A 128 -22.14 -13.74 -10.54
C LEU A 128 -22.14 -12.94 -11.86
N LYS A 129 -21.93 -11.62 -11.81
CA LYS A 129 -21.79 -10.81 -13.04
C LYS A 129 -20.69 -11.31 -13.96
N VAL A 130 -19.56 -11.73 -13.40
CA VAL A 130 -18.43 -12.22 -14.19
C VAL A 130 -18.73 -13.59 -14.79
N ILE A 131 -19.32 -14.52 -14.04
CA ILE A 131 -19.58 -15.88 -14.55
C ILE A 131 -20.75 -15.95 -15.55
N TYR A 132 -21.70 -15.01 -15.45
CA TYR A 132 -22.82 -14.88 -16.38
C TYR A 132 -22.52 -14.00 -17.59
N ALA A 133 -21.38 -13.32 -17.61
CA ALA A 133 -20.98 -12.52 -18.75
C ALA A 133 -20.84 -13.38 -20.00
N SER A 134 -21.52 -12.96 -21.06
CA SER A 134 -21.53 -13.67 -22.34
C SER A 134 -20.18 -13.52 -23.04
N TYR A 135 -19.70 -14.61 -23.64
CA TYR A 135 -18.56 -14.55 -24.57
C TYR A 135 -18.96 -14.02 -25.95
N ILE A 136 -20.26 -14.02 -26.28
CA ILE A 136 -20.76 -13.72 -27.63
C ILE A 136 -20.61 -12.23 -27.95
N ASP A 137 -20.93 -11.35 -26.99
CA ASP A 137 -20.80 -9.90 -27.15
C ASP A 137 -19.42 -9.37 -26.69
N GLY A 138 -18.51 -10.28 -26.37
CA GLY A 138 -17.24 -10.00 -25.72
C GLY A 138 -17.36 -9.87 -24.20
N ILE A 139 -16.30 -10.24 -23.49
CA ILE A 139 -16.25 -10.09 -22.03
C ILE A 139 -16.21 -8.58 -21.72
N PRO A 140 -17.17 -8.05 -20.94
CA PRO A 140 -17.15 -6.65 -20.52
C PRO A 140 -15.86 -6.30 -19.79
N ASP A 141 -15.44 -5.04 -19.89
CA ASP A 141 -14.37 -4.54 -19.03
C ASP A 141 -14.93 -4.34 -17.62
N PHE A 142 -14.40 -5.08 -16.67
CA PHE A 142 -14.84 -5.05 -15.28
C PHE A 142 -13.89 -4.17 -14.46
N ASP A 143 -14.44 -3.40 -13.53
CA ASP A 143 -13.62 -2.62 -12.62
C ASP A 143 -12.86 -3.51 -11.61
N SER A 144 -11.93 -2.89 -10.87
CA SER A 144 -11.12 -3.58 -9.88
C SER A 144 -11.94 -4.18 -8.74
N ASN A 145 -13.05 -3.56 -8.33
CA ASN A 145 -13.87 -4.09 -7.23
C ASN A 145 -14.58 -5.38 -7.65
N ILE A 146 -15.12 -5.41 -8.87
CA ILE A 146 -15.74 -6.61 -9.44
C ILE A 146 -14.70 -7.72 -9.55
N MET A 147 -13.50 -7.41 -10.04
CA MET A 147 -12.43 -8.41 -10.16
C MET A 147 -11.89 -8.88 -8.80
N ILE A 148 -11.83 -8.03 -7.78
CA ILE A 148 -11.48 -8.42 -6.41
C ILE A 148 -12.53 -9.40 -5.85
N SER A 149 -13.82 -9.09 -5.99
CA SER A 149 -14.90 -10.00 -5.60
C SER A 149 -14.80 -11.34 -6.33
N ALA A 150 -14.59 -11.29 -7.66
CA ALA A 150 -14.39 -12.46 -8.51
C ALA A 150 -13.05 -13.18 -8.28
N LEU A 151 -12.17 -12.63 -7.44
CA LEU A 151 -11.00 -13.33 -6.92
C LEU A 151 -11.32 -13.95 -5.55
N ARG A 152 -12.02 -13.25 -4.66
CA ARG A 152 -12.41 -13.73 -3.31
C ARG A 152 -13.25 -14.99 -3.34
N ILE A 153 -14.41 -14.94 -4.01
CA ILE A 153 -15.38 -16.05 -4.03
C ILE A 153 -14.76 -17.37 -4.53
N PRO A 154 -14.07 -17.43 -5.69
CA PRO A 154 -13.47 -18.69 -6.16
C PRO A 154 -12.26 -19.14 -5.32
N SER A 155 -11.69 -18.28 -4.48
CA SER A 155 -10.64 -18.67 -3.54
C SER A 155 -11.19 -19.44 -2.34
N ILE A 156 -12.43 -19.10 -1.94
CA ILE A 156 -13.13 -19.75 -0.82
C ILE A 156 -13.79 -21.05 -1.30
N PHE A 157 -14.47 -21.01 -2.44
CA PHE A 157 -15.28 -22.13 -2.92
C PHE A 157 -14.60 -22.99 -3.99
N ASP A 158 -13.31 -22.77 -4.21
CA ASP A 158 -12.46 -23.49 -5.15
C ASP A 158 -13.01 -23.54 -6.58
N TYR A 159 -12.74 -22.45 -7.32
CA TYR A 159 -12.91 -22.40 -8.76
C TYR A 159 -11.63 -21.85 -9.42
N PRO A 160 -10.63 -22.71 -9.67
CA PRO A 160 -9.26 -22.27 -10.01
C PRO A 160 -9.19 -21.50 -11.32
N ASN A 161 -10.03 -21.81 -12.31
CA ASN A 161 -10.05 -21.10 -13.59
C ASN A 161 -10.53 -19.65 -13.42
N LEU A 162 -11.56 -19.41 -12.61
CA LEU A 162 -12.03 -18.06 -12.33
C LEU A 162 -11.02 -17.29 -11.46
N ARG A 163 -10.44 -17.94 -10.46
CA ARG A 163 -9.35 -17.35 -9.65
C ARG A 163 -8.18 -16.90 -10.54
N LYS A 164 -7.72 -17.77 -11.45
CA LYS A 164 -6.65 -17.45 -12.42
C LYS A 164 -7.03 -16.30 -13.35
N PHE A 165 -8.26 -16.30 -13.86
CA PHE A 165 -8.79 -15.24 -14.72
C PHE A 165 -8.80 -13.89 -13.99
N ALA A 166 -9.39 -13.82 -12.80
CA ALA A 166 -9.46 -12.60 -12.00
C ALA A 166 -8.06 -12.09 -11.63
N LEU A 167 -7.13 -12.99 -11.28
CA LEU A 167 -5.75 -12.65 -10.97
C LEU A 167 -5.05 -11.99 -12.17
N SER A 168 -5.15 -12.59 -13.36
CA SER A 168 -4.56 -12.06 -14.59
C SER A 168 -5.15 -10.70 -14.97
N ARG A 169 -6.44 -10.46 -14.71
CA ARG A 169 -7.07 -9.15 -14.94
C ARG A 169 -6.57 -8.10 -13.97
N LEU A 170 -6.50 -8.42 -12.68
CA LEU A 170 -6.02 -7.49 -11.65
C LEU A 170 -4.54 -7.15 -11.80
N GLU A 171 -3.70 -8.07 -12.29
CA GLU A 171 -2.29 -7.80 -12.61
C GLU A 171 -2.13 -6.77 -13.75
N GLY A 172 -3.11 -6.69 -14.66
CA GLY A 172 -3.17 -5.66 -15.70
C GLY A 172 -3.74 -4.32 -15.21
N MET A 173 -4.27 -4.24 -13.99
CA MET A 173 -4.88 -3.04 -13.42
C MET A 173 -3.91 -2.28 -12.52
N SER A 174 -4.07 -0.96 -12.44
CA SER A 174 -3.27 -0.12 -11.55
C SER A 174 -3.80 -0.16 -10.10
N LEU A 175 -3.41 -1.20 -9.35
CA LEU A 175 -3.68 -1.29 -7.92
C LEU A 175 -2.55 -0.65 -7.11
N SER A 176 -2.90 0.13 -6.08
CA SER A 176 -1.91 0.68 -5.15
C SER A 176 -1.10 -0.44 -4.48
N ALA A 177 0.17 -0.20 -4.15
CA ALA A 177 0.98 -1.15 -3.41
C ALA A 177 0.28 -1.63 -2.12
N LEU A 178 -0.38 -0.73 -1.39
CA LEU A 178 -1.08 -1.09 -0.16
C LEU A 178 -2.24 -2.08 -0.43
N HIS A 179 -3.07 -1.82 -1.44
CA HIS A 179 -4.14 -2.74 -1.81
C HIS A 179 -3.61 -4.10 -2.25
N ARG A 180 -2.49 -4.14 -2.99
CA ARG A 180 -1.85 -5.42 -3.36
C ARG A 180 -1.35 -6.21 -2.15
N ILE A 181 -0.81 -5.54 -1.14
CA ILE A 181 -0.39 -6.18 0.12
C ILE A 181 -1.59 -6.74 0.87
N GLN A 182 -2.66 -5.96 1.02
CA GLN A 182 -3.89 -6.41 1.66
C GLN A 182 -4.49 -7.63 0.97
N LEU A 183 -4.63 -7.58 -0.35
CA LEU A 183 -5.16 -8.70 -1.13
C LEU A 183 -4.23 -9.91 -1.08
N SER A 184 -2.92 -9.71 -1.05
CA SER A 184 -1.97 -10.80 -0.87
C SER A 184 -2.14 -11.49 0.48
N ASP A 185 -2.28 -10.73 1.57
CA ASP A 185 -2.54 -11.27 2.91
C ASP A 185 -3.87 -12.00 2.98
N GLU A 186 -4.92 -11.41 2.40
CA GLU A 186 -6.27 -11.96 2.42
C GLU A 186 -6.39 -13.25 1.59
N LEU A 187 -5.77 -13.28 0.40
CA LEU A 187 -6.00 -14.31 -0.62
C LEU A 187 -4.78 -15.19 -0.90
N LEU A 188 -3.75 -15.05 -0.07
CA LEU A 188 -2.47 -15.78 -0.13
C LEU A 188 -1.80 -15.68 -1.50
N ILE A 189 -1.45 -14.46 -1.92
CA ILE A 189 -0.86 -14.16 -3.24
C ILE A 189 0.57 -13.62 -3.08
N PRO A 190 1.53 -14.46 -2.66
CA PRO A 190 2.88 -14.00 -2.30
C PRO A 190 3.63 -13.33 -3.45
N SER A 191 3.26 -13.61 -4.71
CA SER A 191 3.86 -12.95 -5.88
C SER A 191 3.64 -11.43 -5.91
N TRP A 192 2.62 -10.92 -5.22
CA TRP A 192 2.31 -9.48 -5.19
C TRP A 192 3.01 -8.71 -4.08
N GLU A 193 3.50 -9.40 -3.05
CA GLU A 193 4.13 -8.76 -1.88
C GLU A 193 5.41 -8.03 -2.23
N MET A 194 6.40 -8.75 -2.78
CA MET A 194 7.72 -8.17 -3.04
C MET A 194 7.66 -6.94 -3.94
N PRO A 195 6.96 -6.96 -5.10
CA PRO A 195 6.82 -5.77 -5.93
C PRO A 195 6.12 -4.61 -5.21
N ALA A 196 5.10 -4.88 -4.39
CA ALA A 196 4.38 -3.86 -3.64
C ALA A 196 5.24 -3.24 -2.52
N PHE A 197 6.03 -4.03 -1.79
CA PHE A 197 6.95 -3.52 -0.78
C PHE A 197 8.08 -2.69 -1.40
N VAL A 198 8.63 -3.12 -2.54
CA VAL A 198 9.62 -2.32 -3.30
C VAL A 198 9.04 -0.97 -3.72
N GLU A 199 7.79 -0.95 -4.21
CA GLU A 199 7.09 0.30 -4.56
C GLU A 199 6.89 1.19 -3.34
N LEU A 200 6.42 0.63 -2.20
CA LEU A 200 6.28 1.37 -0.95
C LEU A 200 7.60 1.94 -0.43
N CYS A 201 8.71 1.22 -0.58
CA CYS A 201 10.03 1.70 -0.18
C CYS A 201 10.51 2.85 -1.08
N ASN A 202 10.24 2.79 -2.38
CA ASN A 202 10.71 3.79 -3.34
C ASN A 202 9.91 5.09 -3.38
N ARG A 203 8.66 5.11 -2.92
CA ARG A 203 7.82 6.32 -3.06
C ARG A 203 8.35 7.52 -2.26
N ALA A 204 8.10 8.72 -2.75
CA ALA A 204 8.52 9.95 -2.07
C ALA A 204 7.72 10.20 -0.78
N GLU A 205 6.40 9.99 -0.86
CA GLU A 205 5.43 10.25 0.19
C GLU A 205 5.70 9.39 1.45
N PRO A 206 5.55 9.95 2.65
CA PRO A 206 5.65 9.18 3.89
C PRO A 206 4.54 8.13 3.97
N ILE A 207 4.79 7.09 4.75
CA ILE A 207 3.74 6.12 5.09
C ILE A 207 2.74 6.82 6.00
N THR A 208 1.48 6.80 5.60
CA THR A 208 0.37 7.39 6.37
C THR A 208 -0.02 6.50 7.55
N LEU A 209 -0.75 7.05 8.52
CA LEU A 209 -1.24 6.28 9.66
C LEU A 209 -2.13 5.10 9.22
N THR A 210 -3.04 5.35 8.26
CA THR A 210 -3.92 4.32 7.71
C THR A 210 -3.16 3.19 7.02
N GLU A 211 -2.04 3.51 6.36
CA GLU A 211 -1.17 2.49 5.77
C GLU A 211 -0.38 1.72 6.83
N ALA A 212 0.08 2.41 7.89
CA ALA A 212 0.77 1.77 9.00
C ALA A 212 -0.14 0.76 9.72
N ASP A 213 -1.42 1.08 9.90
CA ASP A 213 -2.42 0.19 10.48
C ASP A 213 -2.58 -1.09 9.64
N VAL A 214 -2.63 -0.94 8.31
CA VAL A 214 -2.75 -2.06 7.37
C VAL A 214 -1.50 -2.94 7.33
N LEU A 215 -0.32 -2.32 7.35
CA LEU A 215 0.95 -3.05 7.35
C LEU A 215 1.17 -3.81 8.66
N GLY A 216 0.61 -3.30 9.76
CA GLY A 216 0.94 -3.72 11.11
C GLY A 216 2.31 -3.21 11.56
N MET A 217 2.50 -3.14 12.88
CA MET A 217 3.66 -2.48 13.49
C MET A 217 5.00 -3.06 13.01
N SER A 218 5.12 -4.38 12.92
CA SER A 218 6.39 -5.03 12.55
C SER A 218 6.84 -4.68 11.12
N ARG A 219 5.93 -4.81 10.13
CA ARG A 219 6.24 -4.46 8.74
C ARG A 219 6.46 -2.96 8.58
N PHE A 220 5.64 -2.14 9.26
CA PHE A 220 5.78 -0.69 9.25
C PHE A 220 7.18 -0.23 9.70
N VAL A 221 7.67 -0.72 10.85
CA VAL A 221 8.98 -0.36 11.39
C VAL A 221 10.10 -0.73 10.40
N GLU A 222 10.03 -1.92 9.80
CA GLU A 222 11.07 -2.38 8.87
C GLU A 222 11.05 -1.60 7.54
N ILE A 223 9.86 -1.33 6.99
CA ILE A 223 9.73 -0.51 5.78
C ILE A 223 10.20 0.91 6.07
N ALA A 224 9.87 1.49 7.22
CA ALA A 224 10.35 2.81 7.62
C ALA A 224 11.89 2.85 7.73
N ARG A 225 12.50 1.82 8.33
CA ARG A 225 13.96 1.65 8.41
C ARG A 225 14.60 1.62 7.02
N ILE A 226 14.07 0.79 6.12
CA ILE A 226 14.59 0.66 4.74
C ILE A 226 14.47 2.00 4.00
N ARG A 227 13.32 2.67 4.11
CA ARG A 227 13.07 3.98 3.50
C ARG A 227 14.04 5.04 4.00
N GLU A 228 14.24 5.13 5.32
CA GLU A 228 15.14 6.12 5.92
C GLU A 228 16.59 5.86 5.50
N THR A 229 17.00 4.59 5.48
CA THR A 229 18.33 4.21 5.01
C THR A 229 18.50 4.62 3.54
N GLN A 230 17.53 4.32 2.68
CA GLN A 230 17.58 4.71 1.27
C GLN A 230 17.63 6.23 1.09
N LYS A 231 16.82 6.99 1.83
CA LYS A 231 16.84 8.46 1.80
C LYS A 231 18.18 9.02 2.30
N GLY A 232 18.72 8.48 3.39
CA GLY A 232 20.03 8.85 3.92
C GLY A 232 21.16 8.59 2.92
N HIS A 233 21.12 7.47 2.19
CA HIS A 233 22.06 7.17 1.12
C HIS A 233 21.94 8.16 -0.05
N GLN A 234 20.71 8.53 -0.43
CA GLN A 234 20.49 9.54 -1.48
C GLN A 234 21.07 10.88 -1.06
N VAL A 235 20.78 11.35 0.16
CA VAL A 235 21.33 12.61 0.69
C VAL A 235 22.85 12.58 0.74
N THR A 236 23.45 11.50 1.23
CA THR A 236 24.92 11.36 1.30
C THR A 236 25.55 11.38 -0.09
N LYS A 237 24.94 10.70 -1.07
CA LYS A 237 25.38 10.73 -2.46
C LYS A 237 25.30 12.14 -3.05
N LEU A 238 24.25 12.90 -2.74
CA LEU A 238 24.11 14.28 -3.17
C LEU A 238 25.19 15.17 -2.57
N VAL A 239 25.43 15.06 -1.26
CA VAL A 239 26.49 15.80 -0.57
C VAL A 239 27.86 15.48 -1.15
N ASN A 240 28.19 14.21 -1.34
CA ASN A 240 29.47 13.79 -1.91
C ASN A 240 29.66 14.26 -3.36
N LYS A 241 28.59 14.40 -4.14
CA LYS A 241 28.64 14.92 -5.52
C LYS A 241 28.75 16.44 -5.56
N ALA A 242 28.13 17.14 -4.61
CA ALA A 242 28.11 18.60 -4.56
C ALA A 242 29.36 19.19 -3.89
N LEU A 243 29.88 18.52 -2.86
CA LEU A 243 30.98 19.02 -2.04
C LEU A 243 32.25 19.34 -2.85
N PRO A 244 32.73 18.50 -3.79
CA PRO A 244 33.89 18.85 -4.63
C PRO A 244 33.65 20.08 -5.49
N LYS A 245 32.45 20.25 -6.06
CA LYS A 245 32.10 21.42 -6.90
C LYS A 245 32.09 22.72 -6.09
N LEU A 246 31.61 22.66 -4.85
CA LEU A 246 31.63 23.79 -3.94
C LEU A 246 33.08 24.15 -3.54
N LEU A 247 33.92 23.15 -3.26
CA LEU A 247 35.33 23.35 -2.92
C LEU A 247 36.16 23.92 -4.10
N GLU A 248 35.88 23.50 -5.33
CA GLU A 248 36.54 24.03 -6.53
C GLU A 248 36.11 25.48 -6.83
N SER A 249 34.82 25.80 -6.70
CA SER A 249 34.30 27.16 -6.91
C SER A 249 34.85 28.20 -5.91
N SER A 250 35.28 27.76 -4.73
CA SER A 250 35.86 28.64 -3.70
C SER A 250 37.36 28.88 -3.89
N GLN A 251 38.06 28.08 -4.70
CA GLN A 251 39.47 28.28 -5.04
C GLN A 251 39.67 29.18 -6.27
N SER A 252 38.64 29.35 -7.12
CA SER A 252 38.71 30.15 -8.37
C SER A 252 38.40 31.64 -8.20
N ASN A 253 37.87 32.08 -7.04
CA ASN A 253 37.43 33.48 -6.85
C ASN A 253 38.48 34.38 -6.16
N ASN A 254 39.73 33.95 -6.04
CA ASN A 254 40.81 34.74 -5.42
C ASN A 254 41.59 35.63 -6.41
N SER A 255 41.11 35.84 -7.62
CA SER A 255 41.64 36.86 -8.52
C SER A 255 40.53 37.78 -9.00
N SER A 256 40.76 39.09 -8.85
CA SER A 256 39.94 40.21 -9.34
C SER A 256 38.58 40.43 -8.66
N ALA A 257 38.59 41.16 -7.53
CA ALA A 257 37.49 42.04 -7.16
C ALA A 257 38.02 43.46 -7.00
N SER A 258 37.93 44.22 -8.09
CA SER A 258 38.09 45.66 -8.14
C SER A 258 36.87 46.34 -7.51
N GLU A 259 37.20 47.20 -6.56
CA GLU A 259 36.45 48.28 -5.94
C GLU A 259 35.46 49.01 -6.87
N SER A 260 34.15 48.85 -6.63
CA SER A 260 33.14 49.86 -6.97
C SER A 260 31.91 49.71 -6.08
N THR A 261 31.90 50.39 -4.93
CA THR A 261 30.69 50.61 -4.14
C THR A 261 29.89 51.75 -4.76
N GLN A 262 28.72 51.45 -5.33
CA GLN A 262 27.67 52.45 -5.50
C GLN A 262 26.54 52.21 -4.49
N ASP A 263 26.07 53.35 -4.02
CA ASP A 263 25.32 53.65 -2.83
C ASP A 263 23.82 53.46 -3.09
N GLU A 264 23.17 52.49 -2.44
CA GLU A 264 21.71 52.41 -2.40
C GLU A 264 21.27 52.07 -0.96
N SER A 265 21.00 53.12 -0.16
CA SER A 265 20.53 53.01 1.22
C SER A 265 19.08 53.51 1.34
N GLY A 266 18.14 52.63 0.98
CA GLY A 266 16.70 52.86 1.10
C GLY A 266 16.03 52.19 2.30
N TYR A 267 16.67 52.05 3.47
CA TYR A 267 16.03 51.40 4.63
C TYR A 267 16.58 51.89 5.99
N LEU A 268 16.14 53.06 6.48
CA LEU A 268 16.32 53.44 7.89
C LEU A 268 15.17 54.37 8.38
N SER A 269 13.98 53.81 8.59
CA SER A 269 12.90 54.45 9.38
C SER A 269 12.62 53.65 10.64
N GLY A 270 13.55 53.78 11.60
CA GLY A 270 13.46 53.13 12.91
C GLY A 270 14.58 53.64 13.81
N ARG A 271 14.78 54.96 13.88
CA ARG A 271 15.77 55.56 14.78
C ARG A 271 15.23 55.48 16.20
N SER A 272 15.69 54.48 16.95
CA SER A 272 15.80 54.59 18.40
C SER A 272 16.55 55.88 18.73
N GLN A 273 15.92 56.78 19.49
CA GLN A 273 16.53 58.03 19.92
C GLN A 273 17.77 57.69 20.76
N LEU A 274 18.95 57.86 20.15
CA LEU A 274 20.21 57.75 20.87
C LEU A 274 20.25 58.83 21.97
N PRO A 275 20.87 58.56 23.13
CA PRO A 275 21.00 59.54 24.19
C PRO A 275 21.67 60.82 23.67
N GLU A 276 21.00 61.97 23.81
CA GLU A 276 21.58 63.25 23.43
C GLU A 276 22.80 63.56 24.33
N CYS A 277 23.98 63.68 23.73
CA CYS A 277 25.14 64.18 24.47
C CYS A 277 25.04 65.71 24.60
N LYS A 278 25.26 66.26 25.80
CA LYS A 278 25.27 67.72 26.05
C LYS A 278 26.65 68.36 25.88
N CYS A 279 27.49 67.82 25.00
CA CYS A 279 28.84 68.36 24.77
C CYS A 279 28.75 69.70 24.02
N ARG A 280 28.78 70.81 24.75
CA ARG A 280 28.80 72.16 24.19
C ARG A 280 30.24 72.50 23.77
N VAL A 281 30.49 72.63 22.47
CA VAL A 281 31.77 73.11 21.94
C VAL A 281 31.93 74.58 22.37
N SER A 282 32.78 74.85 23.35
CA SER A 282 33.07 76.21 23.78
C SER A 282 34.09 76.83 22.81
N ALA A 283 33.66 77.82 22.04
CA ALA A 283 34.44 78.42 20.95
C ALA A 283 35.68 79.23 21.37
N HIS A 284 35.96 79.35 22.68
CA HIS A 284 37.02 80.25 23.19
C HIS A 284 38.33 79.59 23.61
N ASN A 285 38.47 78.27 23.49
CA ASN A 285 39.78 77.61 23.55
C ASN A 285 39.66 76.24 22.86
N ASN A 286 40.46 75.99 21.82
CA ASN A 286 40.44 74.80 20.94
C ASN A 286 40.72 73.43 21.63
N LYS A 287 40.44 73.27 22.93
CA LYS A 287 40.57 72.00 23.66
C LYS A 287 39.18 71.46 23.98
N VAL A 288 38.60 70.71 23.04
CA VAL A 288 37.38 69.92 23.31
C VAL A 288 37.81 68.67 24.06
N LYS A 289 37.38 68.51 25.32
CA LYS A 289 37.48 67.22 26.02
C LYS A 289 36.32 66.33 25.54
N PRO A 290 36.56 65.22 24.83
CA PRO A 290 35.50 64.30 24.44
C PRO A 290 34.86 63.72 25.72
N CYS A 291 33.53 63.61 25.75
CA CYS A 291 32.86 62.88 26.81
C CYS A 291 33.02 61.37 26.60
N SER A 292 32.75 60.59 27.65
CA SER A 292 32.83 59.12 27.63
C SER A 292 31.96 58.48 26.54
N ILE A 293 30.89 59.15 26.11
CA ILE A 293 30.02 58.67 25.02
C ILE A 293 30.75 58.80 23.68
N HIS A 294 31.39 59.94 23.40
CA HIS A 294 32.13 60.14 22.15
C HIS A 294 33.40 59.29 22.06
N SER A 295 34.05 59.00 23.19
CA SER A 295 35.22 58.12 23.19
C SER A 295 34.87 56.67 22.83
N ILE A 296 33.66 56.21 23.16
CA ILE A 296 33.19 54.84 22.87
C ILE A 296 32.44 54.77 21.53
N ALA A 297 31.75 55.85 21.14
CA ALA A 297 30.92 55.88 19.93
C ALA A 297 31.71 55.57 18.65
N CYS A 298 32.95 56.07 18.52
CA CYS A 298 33.78 55.75 17.36
C CYS A 298 34.09 54.25 17.27
N GLN A 299 34.44 53.62 18.40
CA GLN A 299 34.72 52.18 18.45
C GLN A 299 33.47 51.34 18.14
N VAL A 300 32.32 51.68 18.74
CA VAL A 300 31.06 50.98 18.48
C VAL A 300 30.63 51.10 17.01
N LEU A 301 30.86 52.27 16.38
CA LEU A 301 30.58 52.45 14.95
C LEU A 301 31.53 51.63 14.06
N GLU A 302 32.80 51.50 14.44
CA GLU A 302 33.77 50.67 13.71
C GLU A 302 33.45 49.18 13.84
N GLU A 303 33.21 48.68 15.06
CA GLU A 303 32.80 47.29 15.30
C GLU A 303 31.46 46.98 14.63
N GLY A 304 30.49 47.89 14.70
CA GLY A 304 29.20 47.75 14.03
C GLY A 304 29.34 47.64 12.51
N ARG A 305 30.23 48.43 11.89
CA ARG A 305 30.53 48.31 10.45
C ARG A 305 31.20 46.98 10.11
N ALA A 306 32.12 46.50 10.95
CA ALA A 306 32.79 45.22 10.75
C ALA A 306 31.80 44.05 10.79
N LEU A 307 30.93 44.01 11.80
CA LEU A 307 29.89 42.97 11.93
C LEU A 307 28.87 43.02 10.78
N PHE A 308 28.50 44.21 10.32
CA PHE A 308 27.60 44.35 9.18
C PHE A 308 28.22 43.82 7.88
N LYS A 309 29.52 44.05 7.68
CA LYS A 309 30.28 43.49 6.55
C LYS A 309 30.32 41.97 6.62
N GLU A 310 30.65 41.40 7.77
CA GLU A 310 30.70 39.94 7.99
C GLU A 310 29.33 39.29 7.75
N ARG A 311 28.25 39.90 8.24
CA ARG A 311 26.88 39.44 7.98
C ARG A 311 26.56 39.41 6.48
N ASN A 312 26.94 40.44 5.72
CA ASN A 312 26.67 40.49 4.29
C ASN A 312 27.48 39.44 3.53
N GLU A 313 28.75 39.24 3.90
CA GLU A 313 29.58 38.16 3.34
C GLU A 313 28.98 36.77 3.61
N LEU A 314 28.45 36.55 4.82
CA LEU A 314 27.74 35.31 5.16
C LEU A 314 26.47 35.13 4.32
N LEU A 315 25.69 36.19 4.13
CA LEU A 315 24.47 36.12 3.31
C LEU A 315 24.79 35.82 1.84
N GLU A 316 25.85 36.39 1.28
CA GLU A 316 26.31 36.04 -0.07
C GLU A 316 26.74 34.58 -0.16
N ARG A 317 27.49 34.07 0.83
CA ARG A 317 27.88 32.64 0.89
C ARG A 317 26.66 31.71 0.98
N VAL A 318 25.63 32.09 1.74
CA VAL A 318 24.38 31.32 1.79
C VAL A 318 23.64 31.37 0.45
N GLY A 319 23.64 32.52 -0.23
CA GLY A 319 23.03 32.68 -1.55
C GLY A 319 23.71 31.86 -2.64
N THR A 320 25.04 31.80 -2.65
CA THR A 320 25.81 30.98 -3.59
C THR A 320 25.64 29.49 -3.32
N LEU A 321 25.60 29.08 -2.05
CA LEU A 321 25.24 27.71 -1.68
C LEU A 321 23.85 27.35 -2.19
N ARG A 322 22.83 28.18 -1.92
CA ARG A 322 21.46 27.94 -2.37
C ARG A 322 21.33 27.81 -3.89
N SER A 323 22.01 28.67 -4.65
CA SER A 323 22.01 28.64 -6.12
C SER A 323 22.71 27.38 -6.66
N SER A 324 23.77 26.94 -5.99
CA SER A 324 24.46 25.68 -6.31
C SER A 324 23.58 24.45 -6.03
N PHE A 325 22.77 24.50 -4.98
CA PHE A 325 21.78 23.46 -4.67
C PHE A 325 20.64 23.41 -5.70
N GLY A 326 20.15 24.55 -6.19
CA GLY A 326 19.11 24.58 -7.24
C GLY A 326 19.54 23.92 -8.55
N SER A 327 20.81 24.11 -8.97
CA SER A 327 21.38 23.42 -10.13
C SER A 327 21.65 21.93 -9.87
N LEU A 328 21.79 21.53 -8.60
CA LEU A 328 22.01 20.13 -8.22
C LEU A 328 20.74 19.30 -8.39
N GLU A 329 19.57 19.85 -8.05
CA GLU A 329 18.25 19.21 -8.21
C GLU A 329 18.01 18.71 -9.65
N GLN A 330 18.46 19.48 -10.65
CA GLN A 330 18.30 19.13 -12.07
C GLN A 330 19.18 17.97 -12.53
N VAL A 331 20.26 17.67 -11.79
CA VAL A 331 21.22 16.59 -12.06
C VAL A 331 20.81 15.28 -11.37
N ILE A 332 19.89 15.33 -10.41
CA ILE A 332 19.41 14.17 -9.63
C ILE A 332 18.61 13.20 -10.52
N SER A 333 17.94 13.70 -11.56
CA SER A 333 17.12 12.89 -12.45
C SER A 333 17.91 11.93 -13.36
N SER A 334 19.25 11.97 -13.39
CA SER A 334 20.05 11.30 -14.44
C SER A 334 21.09 10.28 -13.95
N SER A 335 21.31 10.06 -12.65
CA SER A 335 22.41 9.17 -12.18
C SER A 335 21.93 7.88 -11.51
N SER A 336 21.79 6.84 -12.33
CA SER A 336 21.81 5.43 -11.94
C SER A 336 23.21 5.00 -11.45
N SER A 337 23.24 3.93 -10.65
CA SER A 337 24.40 3.20 -10.10
C SER A 337 24.75 3.50 -8.64
N GLU A 338 24.69 2.43 -7.85
CA GLU A 338 24.74 2.28 -6.38
C GLU A 338 23.57 2.91 -5.61
N VAL A 339 22.35 2.58 -6.01
CA VAL A 339 21.18 2.65 -5.12
C VAL A 339 21.25 1.40 -4.23
N LEU A 340 21.03 1.54 -2.93
CA LEU A 340 20.80 0.40 -2.04
C LEU A 340 19.83 -0.55 -2.72
N ASP A 341 20.22 -1.81 -2.87
CA ASP A 341 19.34 -2.81 -3.45
C ASP A 341 18.23 -3.14 -2.45
N ILE A 342 17.15 -2.35 -2.51
CA ILE A 342 15.93 -2.52 -1.71
C ILE A 342 15.41 -3.94 -1.84
N HIS A 343 15.53 -4.53 -3.03
CA HIS A 343 15.07 -5.88 -3.26
C HIS A 343 15.91 -6.88 -2.45
N ALA A 344 17.23 -6.72 -2.41
CA ALA A 344 18.10 -7.55 -1.57
C ALA A 344 17.83 -7.39 -0.07
N GLU A 345 17.56 -6.17 0.42
CA GLU A 345 17.20 -5.94 1.82
C GLU A 345 15.84 -6.57 2.17
N LEU A 346 14.81 -6.34 1.35
CA LEU A 346 13.50 -6.94 1.54
C LEU A 346 13.54 -8.47 1.45
N SER A 347 14.39 -9.05 0.59
CA SER A 347 14.51 -10.50 0.45
C SER A 347 15.06 -11.21 1.70
N LYS A 348 15.72 -10.47 2.60
CA LYS A 348 16.18 -10.96 3.91
C LYS A 348 15.09 -10.89 4.98
N ALA A 349 14.01 -10.16 4.73
CA ALA A 349 12.96 -9.94 5.71
C ALA A 349 12.13 -11.22 5.93
N PRO A 350 12.01 -11.72 7.18
CA PRO A 350 11.32 -12.97 7.46
C PRO A 350 9.79 -12.88 7.28
N TRP A 351 9.25 -11.66 7.21
CA TRP A 351 7.82 -11.39 7.10
C TRP A 351 7.30 -11.32 5.66
N ILE A 352 8.18 -11.38 4.65
CA ILE A 352 7.78 -11.46 3.23
C ILE A 352 7.63 -12.94 2.87
N ARG A 353 6.44 -13.33 2.42
CA ARG A 353 6.21 -14.70 1.97
C ARG A 353 6.96 -14.92 0.67
N LYS A 354 7.85 -15.91 0.67
CA LYS A 354 8.53 -16.34 -0.55
C LYS A 354 7.53 -17.03 -1.45
N LYS A 355 7.61 -16.76 -2.76
CA LYS A 355 6.91 -17.58 -3.74
C LYS A 355 7.43 -19.01 -3.55
N HIS A 356 6.55 -19.93 -3.17
CA HIS A 356 6.87 -21.34 -3.27
C HIS A 356 6.99 -21.66 -4.76
N THR A 357 8.20 -21.60 -5.28
CA THR A 357 8.54 -22.31 -6.50
C THR A 357 8.43 -23.77 -6.11
N VAL A 358 7.35 -24.43 -6.52
CA VAL A 358 7.37 -25.89 -6.61
C VAL A 358 8.39 -26.16 -7.69
N GLU A 359 9.65 -26.29 -7.30
CA GLU A 359 10.69 -26.91 -8.10
C GLU A 359 10.17 -28.33 -8.30
N SER A 360 9.60 -28.56 -9.49
CA SER A 360 9.31 -29.90 -9.95
C SER A 360 10.66 -30.55 -10.22
N ASP A 361 11.26 -31.10 -9.16
CA ASP A 361 12.27 -32.14 -9.26
C ASP A 361 11.59 -33.37 -9.87
N ILE A 362 11.36 -33.30 -11.18
CA ILE A 362 11.17 -34.48 -12.01
C ILE A 362 12.57 -34.99 -12.26
N ASP A 363 13.00 -35.93 -11.42
CA ASP A 363 14.11 -36.82 -11.70
C ASP A 363 13.92 -37.43 -13.10
N PRO A 364 14.89 -37.28 -14.04
CA PRO A 364 14.88 -38.02 -15.28
C PRO A 364 15.43 -39.42 -14.98
N ALA A 365 14.59 -40.33 -14.48
CA ALA A 365 14.94 -41.72 -14.30
C ALA A 365 13.81 -42.66 -14.77
N ASP A 366 14.23 -43.61 -15.61
CA ASP A 366 13.53 -44.79 -16.13
C ASP A 366 12.41 -44.59 -17.15
N GLU A 367 12.84 -44.41 -18.40
CA GLU A 367 12.14 -44.89 -19.59
C GLU A 367 12.20 -46.44 -19.64
N PRO A 368 11.09 -47.18 -19.50
CA PRO A 368 11.11 -48.62 -19.73
C PRO A 368 11.08 -48.91 -21.23
N THR A 369 12.21 -49.36 -21.76
CA THR A 369 12.33 -50.06 -23.06
C THR A 369 11.15 -51.01 -23.32
N PRO A 370 10.44 -50.91 -24.46
CA PRO A 370 9.44 -51.89 -24.83
C PRO A 370 10.12 -53.15 -25.37
N LYS A 371 9.96 -54.25 -24.64
CA LYS A 371 10.33 -55.59 -25.12
C LYS A 371 9.45 -55.96 -26.31
N SER A 372 10.14 -56.23 -27.41
CA SER A 372 9.71 -56.99 -28.57
C SER A 372 8.89 -58.24 -28.20
N ALA A 373 7.65 -58.32 -28.69
CA ALA A 373 6.93 -59.56 -28.86
C ALA A 373 6.38 -59.63 -30.30
N THR A 374 6.77 -60.72 -30.95
CA THR A 374 6.50 -61.15 -32.31
C THR A 374 5.02 -61.41 -32.60
N ARG A 375 4.53 -60.79 -33.68
CA ARG A 375 3.81 -61.37 -34.83
C ARG A 375 2.84 -62.54 -34.59
N ALA A 376 1.55 -62.30 -34.85
CA ALA A 376 0.73 -63.16 -35.70
C ALA A 376 -0.33 -62.31 -36.44
N THR A 377 -0.31 -62.47 -37.76
CA THR A 377 -1.18 -61.93 -38.81
C THR A 377 -2.50 -62.69 -38.93
N GLU A 378 -3.55 -62.00 -39.37
CA GLU A 378 -4.68 -62.41 -40.25
C GLU A 378 -5.88 -61.48 -39.95
N GLU A 379 -6.74 -61.03 -40.85
CA GLU A 379 -6.81 -60.92 -42.30
C GLU A 379 -8.00 -59.98 -42.59
N ALA A 380 -8.03 -59.41 -43.79
CA ALA A 380 -8.94 -58.40 -44.30
C ALA A 380 -10.45 -58.70 -44.22
N THR A 381 -11.26 -57.64 -44.18
CA THR A 381 -12.31 -57.43 -45.20
C THR A 381 -12.76 -55.97 -45.21
N ALA A 382 -12.76 -55.39 -46.40
CA ALA A 382 -13.22 -54.06 -46.73
C ALA A 382 -14.48 -54.18 -47.59
N GLU A 383 -15.51 -53.40 -47.29
CA GLU A 383 -16.63 -53.00 -48.17
C GLU A 383 -17.26 -51.78 -47.44
N SER A 384 -17.15 -50.53 -47.90
CA SER A 384 -17.64 -49.89 -49.12
C SER A 384 -19.17 -49.91 -49.27
N ILE A 385 -19.70 -48.79 -49.80
CA ILE A 385 -21.11 -48.37 -49.99
C ILE A 385 -21.58 -47.50 -48.80
N GLY A 386 -21.99 -46.24 -48.93
CA GLY A 386 -22.44 -45.46 -50.08
C GLY A 386 -23.81 -44.83 -49.77
N GLU A 387 -24.02 -43.59 -50.21
CA GLU A 387 -25.29 -42.82 -50.29
C GLU A 387 -25.76 -42.09 -49.01
N SER A 388 -25.70 -40.75 -48.96
CA SER A 388 -26.55 -39.75 -49.66
C SER A 388 -27.97 -39.67 -49.11
N THR A 389 -28.26 -38.67 -48.28
CA THR A 389 -29.51 -37.89 -48.45
C THR A 389 -29.41 -36.49 -47.84
N THR A 390 -29.51 -35.52 -48.73
CA THR A 390 -29.88 -34.14 -48.49
C THR A 390 -31.29 -34.05 -47.91
N LYS A 391 -31.54 -33.14 -46.96
CA LYS A 391 -32.86 -32.53 -46.77
C LYS A 391 -32.76 -31.14 -46.13
N THR A 392 -32.96 -30.17 -47.02
CA THR A 392 -33.52 -28.83 -46.84
C THR A 392 -34.66 -28.79 -45.81
N PHE A 393 -34.67 -27.77 -44.95
CA PHE A 393 -35.93 -27.16 -44.49
C PHE A 393 -35.76 -25.65 -44.31
N ALA A 394 -36.73 -24.92 -44.83
CA ALA A 394 -36.82 -23.48 -44.92
C ALA A 394 -37.61 -22.89 -43.74
N GLN A 395 -37.50 -21.57 -43.64
CA GLN A 395 -38.33 -20.60 -42.92
C GLN A 395 -39.80 -21.00 -42.65
N GLU A 396 -40.26 -20.66 -41.45
CA GLU A 396 -41.34 -19.69 -41.22
C GLU A 396 -41.03 -18.84 -39.98
#